data_AF-A0A7K2EBL9-F1
#
_entry.id   AF-A0A7K2EBL9-F1
#
_cell.length_a   1.000
_cell.length_b   1.000
_cell.length_c   1.000
_cell.angle_alpha   90.00
_cell.angle_beta   90.00
_cell.angle_gamma   90.00
#
_symmetry.space_group_name_H-M   'P 1'
#
loop_
_entity.id
_entity.type
_entity.pdbx_description
1 polymer ?
#
loop_
_entity_poly.entity_id
_entity_poly.type
_entity_poly.pdbx_seq_one_letter_code
_entity_poly.pdbx_strand_id
1 'polypeptide(L)'
;GGERDEGKREAMGAIASRLADRIIITSDNPRGEDPAGIARSVMAGVPDGAAELELDRRRAISAALAGARPDDVVIVAGKGHETRQIIGGRSLPFDDVAVVREVLGTVAEVSTT
;
A
#
# COMPACT_ATOMS: atom_id res chain seq x y z
N GLY A 1 5.58 -8.16 0.89
CA GLY A 1 7.00 -7.85 1.15
C GLY A 1 7.88 -8.97 0.67
N GLY A 2 9.10 -8.66 0.22
CA GLY A 2 10.07 -9.63 -0.30
C GLY A 2 10.87 -10.33 0.80
N GLU A 3 11.61 -11.38 0.45
CA GLU A 3 12.42 -12.28 1.29
C GLU A 3 11.65 -12.81 2.51
N ARG A 4 10.35 -13.07 2.29
CA ARG A 4 9.40 -13.53 3.29
C ARG A 4 8.53 -14.61 2.66
N ASP A 5 7.47 -15.00 3.35
CA ASP A 5 6.48 -15.95 2.85
C ASP A 5 5.88 -15.48 1.50
N GLU A 6 6.27 -16.17 0.42
CA GLU A 6 5.74 -15.99 -0.92
C GLU A 6 4.38 -16.68 -1.09
N GLY A 7 4.16 -17.80 -0.40
CA GLY A 7 2.97 -18.65 -0.54
C GLY A 7 1.68 -17.95 -0.15
N LYS A 8 1.75 -16.93 0.71
CA LYS A 8 0.58 -16.12 1.07
C LYS A 8 0.20 -15.04 0.05
N ARG A 9 1.07 -14.70 -0.91
CA ARG A 9 0.88 -13.53 -1.81
C ARG A 9 -0.39 -13.66 -2.63
N GLU A 10 -0.60 -14.81 -3.25
CA GLU A 10 -1.78 -15.11 -4.06
C GLU A 10 -3.06 -15.05 -3.19
N ALA A 11 -3.06 -15.74 -2.04
CA ALA A 11 -4.18 -15.73 -1.11
C ALA A 11 -4.52 -14.32 -0.60
N MET A 12 -3.52 -13.45 -0.41
CA MET A 12 -3.71 -12.04 -0.06
C MET A 12 -4.44 -11.26 -1.17
N GLY A 13 -4.12 -11.52 -2.45
CA GLY A 13 -4.85 -10.93 -3.57
C GLY A 13 -6.31 -11.41 -3.59
N ALA A 14 -6.51 -12.72 -3.48
CA ALA A 14 -7.83 -13.35 -3.52
C ALA A 14 -8.77 -12.87 -2.41
N ILE A 15 -8.26 -12.69 -1.19
CA ILE A 15 -9.07 -12.19 -0.09
C ILE A 15 -9.43 -10.71 -0.28
N ALA A 16 -8.51 -9.90 -0.80
CA ALA A 16 -8.78 -8.49 -1.10
C ALA A 16 -9.87 -8.37 -2.18
N SER A 17 -9.75 -9.10 -3.29
CA SER A 17 -10.72 -9.11 -4.40
C SER A 17 -12.11 -9.57 -4.00
N ARG A 18 -12.23 -10.34 -2.93
CA ARG A 18 -13.52 -10.83 -2.45
C ARG A 18 -14.21 -9.86 -1.48
N LEU A 19 -13.46 -9.02 -0.78
CA LEU A 19 -13.97 -8.24 0.35
C LEU A 19 -13.95 -6.73 0.14
N ALA A 20 -13.15 -6.23 -0.81
CA ALA A 20 -13.07 -4.81 -1.12
C ALA A 20 -13.70 -4.51 -2.48
N ASP A 21 -14.40 -3.38 -2.55
CA ASP A 21 -15.00 -2.90 -3.80
C ASP A 21 -13.97 -2.29 -4.77
N ARG A 22 -12.87 -1.76 -4.20
CA ARG A 22 -11.75 -1.18 -4.94
C ARG A 22 -10.43 -1.59 -4.30
N ILE A 23 -9.46 -1.98 -5.13
CA ILE A 23 -8.17 -2.51 -4.68
C ILE A 23 -7.03 -1.83 -5.44
N ILE A 24 -6.02 -1.38 -4.70
CA ILE A 24 -4.76 -0.90 -5.24
C ILE A 24 -3.63 -1.74 -4.65
N ILE A 25 -2.96 -2.50 -5.49
CA ILE A 25 -1.77 -3.26 -5.09
C ILE A 25 -0.55 -2.34 -5.23
N THR A 26 0.25 -2.30 -4.17
CA THR A 26 1.40 -1.40 -4.07
C THR A 26 2.59 -2.08 -3.39
N SER A 27 3.74 -1.40 -3.40
CA SER A 27 4.94 -1.86 -2.71
C SER A 27 4.83 -1.64 -1.19
N ASP A 28 5.35 -2.60 -0.43
CA ASP A 28 5.59 -2.48 1.01
C ASP A 28 7.10 -2.55 1.25
N ASN A 29 7.63 -3.63 1.82
CA ASN A 29 9.06 -3.85 1.99
C ASN A 29 9.54 -4.85 0.92
N PRO A 30 9.92 -4.42 -0.30
CA PRO A 30 10.40 -5.34 -1.33
C PRO A 30 11.74 -5.98 -0.99
N ARG A 31 12.56 -5.37 -0.12
CA ARG A 31 13.91 -5.86 0.23
C ARG A 31 14.74 -6.06 -1.04
N GLY A 32 15.38 -7.21 -1.23
CA GLY A 32 16.13 -7.54 -2.43
C GLY A 32 15.29 -8.05 -3.61
N GLU A 33 13.98 -8.27 -3.45
CA GLU A 33 13.13 -8.75 -4.54
C GLU A 33 12.62 -7.61 -5.45
N ASP A 34 12.34 -7.93 -6.71
CA ASP A 34 11.66 -7.03 -7.65
C ASP A 34 10.24 -6.71 -7.16
N PRO A 35 9.92 -5.43 -6.87
CA PRO A 35 8.58 -5.02 -6.46
C PRO A 35 7.49 -5.43 -7.45
N ALA A 36 7.79 -5.39 -8.76
CA ALA A 36 6.83 -5.80 -9.79
C ALA A 36 6.58 -7.32 -9.77
N GLY A 37 7.62 -8.12 -9.50
CA GLY A 37 7.50 -9.56 -9.28
C GLY A 37 6.61 -9.92 -8.08
N ILE A 38 6.80 -9.24 -6.95
CA ILE A 38 5.95 -9.40 -5.76
C ILE A 38 4.51 -9.03 -6.11
N ALA A 39 4.29 -7.88 -6.75
CA ALA A 39 2.96 -7.42 -7.11
C ALA A 39 2.26 -8.39 -8.06
N ARG A 40 2.96 -8.94 -9.06
CA ARG A 40 2.42 -10.00 -9.95
C ARG A 40 1.98 -11.24 -9.17
N SER A 41 2.74 -11.65 -8.15
CA SER A 41 2.39 -12.80 -7.31
C SER A 41 1.12 -12.54 -6.50
N VAL A 42 0.88 -11.29 -6.08
CA VAL A 42 -0.37 -10.91 -5.40
C VAL A 42 -1.52 -10.85 -6.40
N MET A 43 -1.29 -10.23 -7.57
CA MET A 43 -2.27 -10.14 -8.65
C MET A 43 -2.74 -11.51 -9.16
N ALA A 44 -1.94 -12.57 -9.04
CA ALA A 44 -2.34 -13.92 -9.43
C ALA A 44 -3.60 -14.43 -8.70
N GLY A 45 -3.88 -13.92 -7.50
CA GLY A 45 -5.11 -14.23 -6.76
C GLY A 45 -6.29 -13.31 -7.09
N VAL A 46 -6.09 -12.28 -7.91
CA VAL A 46 -7.08 -11.25 -8.23
C VAL A 46 -7.64 -11.50 -9.63
N PRO A 47 -8.97 -11.46 -9.84
CA PRO A 47 -9.55 -11.52 -11.18
C PRO A 47 -9.01 -10.42 -12.10
N ASP A 48 -8.87 -10.71 -13.39
CA ASP A 48 -8.35 -9.75 -14.37
C ASP A 48 -9.14 -8.44 -14.36
N GLY A 49 -8.42 -7.32 -14.20
CA GLY A 49 -9.00 -5.98 -14.14
C GLY A 49 -9.66 -5.60 -12.82
N ALA A 50 -9.66 -6.46 -11.80
CA ALA A 50 -10.29 -6.17 -10.50
C ALA A 50 -9.38 -5.39 -9.52
N ALA A 51 -8.14 -5.09 -9.88
CA ALA A 51 -7.24 -4.26 -9.08
C ALA A 51 -6.37 -3.32 -9.93
N GLU A 52 -6.07 -2.17 -9.36
CA GLU A 52 -5.07 -1.22 -9.86
C GLU A 52 -3.67 -1.59 -9.35
N LEU A 53 -2.63 -1.27 -10.13
CA LEU A 53 -1.23 -1.45 -9.73
C LEU A 53 -0.52 -0.09 -9.67
N GLU A 54 -0.03 0.29 -8.50
CA GLU A 54 0.78 1.49 -8.27
C GLU A 54 1.90 1.16 -7.29
N LEU A 55 3.13 0.99 -7.79
CA LEU A 55 4.26 0.52 -6.99
C LEU A 55 4.84 1.61 -6.07
N ASP A 56 4.56 2.88 -6.32
CA ASP A 56 4.88 3.95 -5.38
C ASP A 56 3.81 3.97 -4.27
N ARG A 57 4.23 3.61 -3.05
CA ARG A 57 3.32 3.48 -1.92
C ARG A 57 2.61 4.78 -1.56
N ARG A 58 3.28 5.93 -1.70
CA ARG A 58 2.68 7.24 -1.44
C ARG A 58 1.63 7.55 -2.50
N ARG A 59 1.93 7.35 -3.78
CA ARG A 59 0.98 7.54 -4.88
C ARG A 59 -0.23 6.62 -4.77
N ALA A 60 -0.03 5.36 -4.35
CA ALA A 60 -1.13 4.42 -4.12
C ALA A 60 -2.08 4.90 -3.02
N ILE A 61 -1.52 5.35 -1.88
CA ILE A 61 -2.31 5.93 -0.78
C ILE A 61 -3.05 7.19 -1.27
N SER A 62 -2.38 8.11 -1.97
CA SER A 62 -3.01 9.31 -2.52
C SER A 62 -4.14 8.98 -3.49
N ALA A 63 -3.96 7.99 -4.38
CA ALA A 63 -4.98 7.58 -5.34
C ALA A 63 -6.18 6.88 -4.68
N ALA A 64 -5.95 6.11 -3.61
CA ALA A 64 -7.02 5.52 -2.83
C ALA A 64 -7.88 6.61 -2.17
N LEU A 65 -7.24 7.56 -1.48
CA LEU A 65 -7.92 8.67 -0.79
C LEU A 65 -8.63 9.61 -1.76
N ALA A 66 -8.00 9.97 -2.89
CA ALA A 66 -8.61 10.87 -3.88
C ALA A 66 -9.83 10.26 -4.59
N GLY A 67 -9.89 8.92 -4.70
CA GLY A 67 -11.03 8.23 -5.31
C GLY A 67 -12.11 7.80 -4.32
N ALA A 68 -11.92 8.04 -3.02
CA ALA A 68 -12.92 7.74 -1.99
C ALA A 68 -14.01 8.82 -1.96
N ARG A 69 -15.24 8.39 -1.70
CA ARG A 69 -16.42 9.24 -1.52
C ARG A 69 -16.69 9.47 -0.03
N PRO A 70 -17.53 10.46 0.31
CA PRO A 70 -18.16 10.48 1.63
C PRO A 70 -18.77 9.11 1.94
N ASP A 71 -18.58 8.63 3.16
CA ASP A 71 -18.99 7.31 3.68
C ASP A 71 -18.15 6.09 3.24
N ASP A 72 -17.15 6.26 2.36
CA ASP A 72 -16.21 5.19 2.05
C ASP A 72 -15.19 4.98 3.18
N VAL A 73 -14.72 3.74 3.33
CA VAL A 73 -13.61 3.38 4.23
C VAL A 73 -12.40 2.96 3.42
N VAL A 74 -11.28 3.66 3.61
CA VAL A 74 -9.99 3.28 3.01
C VAL A 74 -9.14 2.55 4.04
N ILE A 75 -8.73 1.32 3.70
CA ILE A 75 -7.82 0.50 4.52
C ILE A 75 -6.43 0.48 3.89
N VAL A 76 -5.44 1.05 4.58
CA VAL A 76 -4.02 0.93 4.21
C VAL A 76 -3.39 -0.20 5.02
N ALA A 77 -3.25 -1.38 4.41
CA ALA A 77 -2.74 -2.57 5.09
C ALA A 77 -1.23 -2.80 4.87
N GLY A 78 -0.62 -3.58 5.78
CA GLY A 78 0.73 -4.13 5.63
C GLY A 78 1.72 -3.62 6.68
N LYS A 79 1.86 -2.30 6.88
CA LYS A 79 2.92 -1.71 7.71
C LYS A 79 2.55 -1.51 9.18
N GLY A 80 1.29 -1.20 9.47
CA GLY A 80 0.87 -0.83 10.82
C GLY A 80 1.66 0.38 11.33
N HIS A 81 2.44 0.19 12.40
CA HIS A 81 3.25 1.24 13.03
C HIS A 81 4.68 1.35 12.47
N GLU A 82 5.04 0.57 11.44
CA GLU A 82 6.35 0.66 10.80
C GLU A 82 6.52 1.99 10.04
N THR A 83 7.58 2.73 10.36
CA THR A 83 7.90 4.04 9.78
C THR A 83 9.05 4.01 8.76
N ARG A 84 9.33 2.82 8.21
CA ARG A 84 10.41 2.59 7.23
C ARG A 84 9.95 1.71 6.09
N GLN A 85 10.53 1.94 4.91
CA GLN A 85 10.43 1.08 3.74
C GLN A 85 11.79 0.49 3.38
N ILE A 86 11.86 -0.84 3.26
CA ILE A 86 13.12 -1.54 2.95
C ILE A 86 13.20 -1.86 1.46
N ILE A 87 14.17 -1.26 0.76
CA ILE A 87 14.39 -1.41 -0.69
C ILE A 87 15.88 -1.63 -0.95
N GLY A 88 16.25 -2.76 -1.54
CA GLY A 88 17.64 -3.10 -1.87
C GLY A 88 18.60 -3.02 -0.67
N GLY A 89 18.15 -3.46 0.51
CA GLY A 89 18.93 -3.37 1.76
C GLY A 89 18.96 -1.98 2.41
N ARG A 90 18.37 -0.95 1.79
CA ARG A 90 18.27 0.40 2.36
C ARG A 90 16.96 0.56 3.13
N SER A 91 17.02 1.22 4.29
CA SER A 91 15.85 1.57 5.10
C SER A 91 15.51 3.06 4.91
N LEU A 92 14.51 3.34 4.07
CA LEU A 92 14.07 4.70 3.75
C LEU A 92 12.94 5.14 4.71
N PRO A 93 12.89 6.40 5.16
CA PRO A 93 11.75 6.92 5.92
C PRO A 93 10.45 6.79 5.11
N PHE A 94 9.45 6.10 5.67
CA PHE A 94 8.12 6.01 5.10
C PHE A 94 7.10 5.57 6.17
N ASP A 95 6.14 6.43 6.47
CA ASP A 95 5.10 6.19 7.47
C ASP A 95 3.72 6.38 6.83
N ASP A 96 2.93 5.30 6.76
CA ASP A 96 1.57 5.31 6.19
C ASP A 96 0.68 6.34 6.89
N VAL A 97 0.77 6.46 8.22
CA VAL A 97 -0.05 7.39 9.01
C VAL A 97 0.32 8.83 8.69
N ALA A 98 1.62 9.13 8.57
CA ALA A 98 2.08 10.46 8.20
C ALA A 98 1.62 10.84 6.78
N VAL A 99 1.74 9.92 5.82
CA VAL A 99 1.28 10.14 4.43
C VAL A 99 -0.22 10.39 4.39
N VAL A 100 -1.04 9.58 5.08
CA VAL A 100 -2.50 9.75 5.12
C VAL A 100 -2.87 11.13 5.70
N ARG A 101 -2.24 11.52 6.83
CA ARG A 101 -2.50 12.83 7.46
C ARG A 101 -2.12 14.00 6.56
N GLU A 102 -1.00 13.88 5.86
CA GLU A 102 -0.54 14.89 4.90
C GLU A 102 -1.52 15.03 3.74
N VAL A 103 -1.94 13.93 3.13
CA VAL A 103 -2.89 13.93 2.00
C VAL A 103 -4.26 14.49 2.40
N LEU A 104 -4.72 14.17 3.61
CA LEU A 104 -6.00 14.69 4.13
C LEU A 104 -5.90 16.13 4.66
N GLY A 105 -4.71 16.74 4.67
CA GLY A 105 -4.50 18.09 5.20
C GLY A 105 -4.72 18.20 6.72
N THR A 106 -4.64 17.08 7.46
CA THR A 106 -4.90 17.03 8.91
C THR A 106 -3.64 17.18 9.75
N VAL A 107 -2.51 17.57 9.15
CA VAL A 107 -1.31 17.92 9.91
C VAL A 107 -1.59 19.25 10.58
N ALA A 108 -1.65 19.27 11.91
CA ALA A 108 -1.81 20.51 12.67
C ALA A 108 -0.74 21.51 12.20
N GLU A 109 -1.17 22.68 11.75
CA GLU A 109 -0.26 23.80 11.57
C GLU A 109 0.45 24.03 12.90
N VAL A 110 1.76 23.76 12.93
CA VAL A 110 2.58 24.26 14.02
C VAL A 110 2.67 25.76 13.79
N SER A 111 1.78 26.49 14.45
CA SER A 111 1.86 27.94 14.58
C SER A 111 3.18 28.27 15.27
N THR A 112 4.23 28.53 14.49
CA THR A 112 5.44 29.19 14.97
C THR A 112 5.09 30.65 15.19
N THR A 113 4.78 30.99 16.44
CA THR A 113 4.80 32.36 16.96
C THR A 113 6.22 32.70 17.41
#